data_AF-A0A843T3U3-F1
#
_entry.id   AF-A0A843T3U3-F1
#
_cell.length_a   1.000
_cell.length_b   1.000
_cell.length_c   1.000
_cell.angle_alpha   90.00
_cell.angle_beta   90.00
_cell.angle_gamma   90.00
#
_symmetry.space_group_name_H-M   'P 1'
#
loop_
_entity.id
_entity.type
_entity.pdbx_description
1 polymer ?
#
loop_
_entity_poly.entity_id
_entity_poly.type
_entity_poly.pdbx_seq_one_letter_code
_entity_poly.pdbx_strand_id
1 'polypeptide(L)'
;MGDLTERLVAELVDAVRAQIRKEHNDRLRDVYLIGDIEKDTARGTIERLRELASENNRPIALYINSAGGNVTDGLAIHDSVRHIVSRGIEVTIVVQGMAYSMGSIVLQAASDGRRFSFPHSWIMIHEPAKWAGWQSTTAAAQHLERLKQMQDQIYNILSSRSGKPLRQIIRDTKRTDFYLDARRALDYGLIDAIVAGELPQPKAVDMKDAAAIAAPQHGFAAAEKRPDLGEAAAAGKTEAPPATTRETP
;
A
#
# COMPACT_ATOMS: atom_id res chain seq x y z
N MET A 1 34.40 -18.32 -33.04
CA MET A 1 33.06 -18.67 -33.56
C MET A 1 32.21 -19.44 -32.53
N GLY A 2 32.78 -20.33 -31.70
CA GLY A 2 32.01 -21.06 -30.67
C GLY A 2 31.35 -20.15 -29.62
N ASP A 3 32.10 -19.21 -29.04
CA ASP A 3 31.62 -18.31 -27.97
C ASP A 3 30.42 -17.43 -28.39
N LEU A 4 30.43 -16.88 -29.61
CA LEU A 4 29.31 -16.07 -30.11
C LEU A 4 28.05 -16.93 -30.35
N THR A 5 28.23 -18.18 -30.81
CA THR A 5 27.12 -19.10 -31.06
C THR A 5 26.49 -19.57 -29.76
N GLU A 6 27.32 -19.88 -28.74
CA GLU A 6 26.85 -20.26 -27.41
C GLU A 6 26.09 -19.12 -26.72
N ARG A 7 26.59 -17.87 -26.83
CA ARG A 7 25.89 -16.68 -26.29
C ARG A 7 24.54 -16.45 -26.98
N LEU A 8 24.47 -16.55 -28.30
CA LEU A 8 23.22 -16.40 -29.06
C LEU A 8 22.20 -17.49 -28.72
N VAL A 9 22.64 -18.74 -28.54
CA VAL A 9 21.76 -19.83 -28.10
C VAL A 9 21.25 -19.59 -26.68
N ALA A 10 22.09 -19.12 -25.76
CA ALA A 10 21.66 -18.78 -24.41
C ALA A 10 20.62 -17.65 -24.38
N GLU A 11 20.86 -16.58 -25.13
CA GLU A 11 19.91 -15.46 -25.28
C GLU A 11 18.57 -15.92 -25.87
N LEU A 12 18.59 -16.78 -26.90
CA LEU A 12 17.38 -17.33 -27.49
C LEU A 12 16.61 -18.22 -26.50
N VAL A 13 17.31 -19.07 -25.75
CA VAL A 13 16.69 -19.92 -24.72
C VAL A 13 16.04 -19.07 -23.63
N ASP A 14 16.70 -18.01 -23.18
CA ASP A 14 16.14 -17.11 -22.17
C ASP A 14 14.94 -16.33 -22.70
N ALA A 15 14.97 -15.89 -23.97
CA ALA A 15 13.84 -15.26 -24.63
C ALA A 15 12.64 -16.21 -24.75
N VAL A 16 12.86 -17.47 -25.17
CA VAL A 16 11.80 -18.49 -25.25
C VAL A 16 11.22 -18.80 -23.87
N ARG A 17 12.08 -18.94 -22.85
CA ARG A 17 11.63 -19.16 -21.46
C ARG A 17 10.81 -17.99 -20.94
N ALA A 18 11.21 -16.75 -21.25
CA ALA A 18 10.46 -15.55 -20.88
C ALA A 18 9.09 -15.52 -21.56
N GLN A 19 9.02 -15.88 -22.84
CA GLN A 19 7.76 -15.96 -23.59
C GLN A 19 6.82 -17.03 -23.03
N ILE A 20 7.31 -18.24 -22.74
CA ILE A 20 6.50 -19.30 -22.13
C ILE A 20 5.97 -18.88 -20.75
N ARG A 21 6.82 -18.25 -19.92
CA ARG A 21 6.38 -17.69 -18.62
C ARG A 21 5.31 -16.62 -18.80
N LYS A 22 5.47 -15.73 -19.78
CA LYS A 22 4.47 -14.69 -20.10
C LYS A 22 3.13 -15.34 -20.45
N GLU A 23 3.11 -16.27 -21.39
CA GLU A 23 1.88 -16.95 -21.83
C GLU A 23 1.19 -17.72 -20.70
N HIS A 24 1.96 -18.37 -19.83
CA HIS A 24 1.40 -19.05 -18.66
C HIS A 24 0.77 -18.06 -17.67
N ASN A 25 1.48 -16.97 -17.36
CA ASN A 25 0.99 -15.92 -16.47
C ASN A 25 -0.21 -15.16 -17.06
N ASP A 26 -0.30 -15.02 -18.38
CA ASP A 26 -1.46 -14.44 -19.08
C ASP A 26 -2.70 -15.32 -18.90
N ARG A 27 -2.54 -16.65 -18.97
CA ARG A 27 -3.65 -17.59 -18.74
C ARG A 27 -4.18 -17.53 -17.31
N LEU A 28 -3.27 -17.47 -16.34
CA LEU A 28 -3.60 -17.37 -14.90
C LEU A 28 -4.03 -15.95 -14.49
N ARG A 29 -3.61 -14.93 -15.23
CA ARG A 29 -3.77 -13.50 -14.93
C ARG A 29 -3.08 -13.11 -13.62
N ASP A 30 -1.89 -13.67 -13.44
CA ASP A 30 -1.03 -13.41 -12.29
C ASP A 30 -0.12 -12.20 -12.55
N VAL A 31 0.04 -11.39 -11.51
CA VAL A 31 0.96 -10.27 -11.41
C VAL A 31 1.82 -10.46 -10.18
N TYR A 32 3.11 -10.11 -10.28
CA TYR A 32 4.07 -10.28 -9.20
C TYR A 32 4.67 -8.94 -8.82
N LEU A 33 4.55 -8.57 -7.55
CA LEU A 33 5.24 -7.45 -6.92
C LEU A 33 6.29 -8.03 -5.97
N ILE A 34 7.50 -8.25 -6.50
CA ILE A 34 8.61 -8.88 -5.79
C ILE A 34 9.77 -7.88 -5.68
N GLY A 35 10.36 -7.78 -4.49
CA GLY A 35 11.46 -6.87 -4.21
C GLY A 35 10.98 -5.50 -3.74
N ASP A 36 11.88 -4.52 -3.79
CA ASP A 36 11.60 -3.17 -3.30
C ASP A 36 10.65 -2.41 -4.25
N ILE A 37 9.76 -1.64 -3.64
CA ILE A 37 8.81 -0.78 -4.35
C ILE A 37 9.54 0.50 -4.73
N GLU A 38 10.02 0.51 -5.97
CA GLU A 38 10.67 1.64 -6.61
C GLU A 38 10.08 1.85 -8.00
N LYS A 39 10.44 2.99 -8.62
CA LYS A 39 9.95 3.41 -9.94
C LYS A 39 9.83 2.28 -10.97
N ASP A 40 10.86 1.45 -11.13
CA ASP A 40 10.89 0.43 -12.17
C ASP A 40 9.97 -0.77 -11.84
N THR A 41 10.02 -1.25 -10.59
CA THR A 41 9.13 -2.30 -10.08
C THR A 41 7.66 -1.86 -10.12
N ALA A 42 7.40 -0.62 -9.70
CA ALA A 42 6.06 -0.03 -9.71
C ALA A 42 5.52 0.14 -11.13
N ARG A 43 6.33 0.67 -12.05
CA ARG A 43 5.96 0.76 -13.47
C ARG A 43 5.60 -0.61 -14.04
N GLY A 44 6.47 -1.62 -13.87
CA GLY A 44 6.23 -2.96 -14.41
C GLY A 44 4.96 -3.60 -13.85
N THR A 45 4.71 -3.43 -12.54
CA THR A 45 3.50 -3.91 -11.89
C THR A 45 2.24 -3.23 -12.44
N ILE A 46 2.27 -1.89 -12.57
CA ILE A 46 1.14 -1.10 -13.06
C ILE A 46 0.85 -1.40 -14.53
N GLU A 47 1.88 -1.45 -15.39
CA GLU A 47 1.73 -1.78 -16.80
C GLU A 47 1.09 -3.15 -16.98
N ARG A 48 1.54 -4.14 -16.22
CA ARG A 48 1.00 -5.50 -16.25
C ARG A 48 -0.46 -5.56 -15.77
N LEU A 49 -0.79 -4.88 -14.67
CA LEU A 49 -2.18 -4.78 -14.19
C LEU A 49 -3.09 -4.16 -15.25
N ARG A 50 -2.62 -3.12 -15.95
CA ARG A 50 -3.39 -2.43 -16.99
C ARG A 50 -3.54 -3.25 -18.25
N GLU A 51 -2.51 -3.98 -18.68
CA GLU A 51 -2.55 -4.93 -19.81
C GLU A 51 -3.69 -5.94 -19.57
N LEU A 52 -3.64 -6.66 -18.44
CA LEU A 52 -4.65 -7.66 -18.08
C LEU A 52 -6.06 -7.08 -17.96
N ALA A 53 -6.21 -5.89 -17.37
CA ALA A 53 -7.49 -5.21 -17.21
C ALA A 53 -8.04 -4.57 -18.50
N SER A 54 -7.24 -4.51 -19.57
CA SER A 54 -7.68 -4.02 -20.88
C SER A 54 -8.20 -5.12 -21.79
N GLU A 55 -7.73 -6.36 -21.60
CA GLU A 55 -8.13 -7.51 -22.40
C GLU A 55 -9.57 -7.96 -22.12
N ASN A 56 -9.96 -8.02 -20.84
CA ASN A 56 -11.29 -8.44 -20.39
C ASN A 56 -11.47 -8.16 -18.88
N ASN A 57 -12.69 -8.38 -18.39
CA ASN A 57 -13.05 -8.18 -16.98
C ASN A 57 -12.81 -9.41 -16.10
N ARG A 58 -11.99 -10.39 -16.53
CA ARG A 58 -11.70 -11.55 -15.69
C ARG A 58 -10.88 -11.12 -14.47
N PRO A 59 -11.04 -11.82 -13.34
CA PRO A 59 -10.29 -11.57 -12.12
C PRO A 59 -8.77 -11.62 -12.32
N ILE A 60 -8.05 -10.88 -11.48
CA ILE A 60 -6.57 -10.76 -11.48
C ILE A 60 -6.06 -11.14 -10.09
N ALA A 61 -4.94 -11.87 -10.03
CA ALA A 61 -4.23 -12.16 -8.78
C ALA A 61 -2.88 -11.41 -8.75
N LEU A 62 -2.64 -10.66 -7.68
CA LEU A 62 -1.37 -9.97 -7.43
C LEU A 62 -0.67 -10.62 -6.23
N TYR A 63 0.51 -11.19 -6.46
CA TYR A 63 1.33 -11.79 -5.41
C TYR A 63 2.37 -10.79 -4.92
N ILE A 64 2.47 -10.60 -3.60
CA ILE A 64 3.40 -9.65 -2.97
C ILE A 64 4.47 -10.42 -2.19
N ASN A 65 5.73 -10.08 -2.48
CA ASN A 65 6.89 -10.41 -1.66
C ASN A 65 7.82 -9.19 -1.60
N SER A 66 7.52 -8.25 -0.71
CA SER A 66 8.18 -6.94 -0.69
C SER A 66 8.44 -6.43 0.72
N ALA A 67 9.62 -5.85 0.91
CA ALA A 67 10.02 -5.14 2.12
C ALA A 67 9.42 -3.72 2.21
N GLY A 68 8.73 -3.26 1.16
CA GLY A 68 8.24 -1.90 1.02
C GLY A 68 9.13 -1.07 0.09
N GLY A 69 9.15 0.24 0.28
CA GLY A 69 9.92 1.14 -0.56
C GLY A 69 9.34 2.55 -0.59
N ASN A 70 9.44 3.19 -1.76
CA ASN A 70 9.00 4.56 -1.96
C ASN A 70 7.47 4.70 -1.78
N VAL A 71 7.07 5.67 -0.95
CA VAL A 71 5.66 5.92 -0.61
C VAL A 71 4.83 6.27 -1.84
N THR A 72 5.33 7.14 -2.72
CA THR A 72 4.58 7.56 -3.91
C THR A 72 4.47 6.45 -4.95
N ASP A 73 5.50 5.63 -5.12
CA ASP A 73 5.46 4.48 -6.03
C ASP A 73 4.47 3.42 -5.51
N GLY A 74 4.46 3.15 -4.19
CA GLY A 74 3.49 2.24 -3.59
C GLY A 74 2.04 2.74 -3.68
N LEU A 75 1.81 4.05 -3.48
CA LEU A 75 0.50 4.66 -3.69
C LEU A 75 0.07 4.61 -5.16
N ALA A 76 1.00 4.75 -6.11
CA ALA A 76 0.67 4.60 -7.53
C ALA A 76 0.19 3.18 -7.88
N ILE A 77 0.81 2.14 -7.30
CA ILE A 77 0.34 0.75 -7.45
C ILE A 77 -1.03 0.60 -6.78
N HIS A 78 -1.18 1.08 -5.55
CA HIS A 78 -2.45 1.02 -4.80
C HIS A 78 -3.60 1.63 -5.62
N ASP A 79 -3.43 2.85 -6.13
CA ASP A 79 -4.47 3.56 -6.87
C ASP A 79 -4.76 2.90 -8.22
N SER A 80 -3.75 2.32 -8.87
CA SER A 80 -3.93 1.53 -10.09
C SER A 80 -4.81 0.31 -9.84
N VAL A 81 -4.58 -0.41 -8.74
CA VAL A 81 -5.44 -1.53 -8.33
C VAL A 81 -6.84 -1.04 -7.99
N ARG A 82 -7.00 0.02 -7.18
CA ARG A 82 -8.33 0.57 -6.84
C ARG A 82 -9.11 1.03 -8.06
N HIS A 83 -8.45 1.62 -9.05
CA HIS A 83 -9.07 2.01 -10.31
C HIS A 83 -9.59 0.78 -11.08
N ILE A 84 -8.80 -0.30 -11.17
CA ILE A 84 -9.22 -1.57 -11.79
C ILE A 84 -10.42 -2.16 -11.05
N VAL A 85 -10.38 -2.18 -9.71
CA VAL A 85 -11.49 -2.64 -8.87
C VAL A 85 -12.76 -1.81 -9.10
N SER A 86 -12.64 -0.49 -9.22
CA SER A 86 -13.80 0.39 -9.51
C SER A 86 -14.44 0.15 -10.88
N ARG A 87 -13.73 -0.50 -11.82
CA ARG A 87 -14.27 -0.92 -13.11
C ARG A 87 -15.02 -2.26 -13.05
N GLY A 88 -15.17 -2.86 -11.86
CA GLY A 88 -15.85 -4.13 -11.66
C GLY A 88 -14.96 -5.36 -11.90
N ILE A 89 -13.64 -5.18 -11.99
CA ILE A 89 -12.68 -6.28 -12.13
C ILE A 89 -12.19 -6.68 -10.75
N GLU A 90 -12.45 -7.93 -10.35
CA GLU A 90 -12.00 -8.43 -9.05
C GLU A 90 -10.47 -8.58 -9.03
N VAL A 91 -9.82 -7.98 -8.03
CA VAL A 91 -8.37 -8.09 -7.80
C VAL A 91 -8.15 -8.75 -6.44
N THR A 92 -7.52 -9.92 -6.47
CA THR A 92 -7.06 -10.63 -5.29
C THR A 92 -5.61 -10.29 -5.04
N ILE A 93 -5.25 -9.95 -3.80
CA ILE A 93 -3.85 -9.74 -3.43
C ILE A 93 -3.43 -10.78 -2.42
N VAL A 94 -2.33 -11.48 -2.68
CA VAL A 94 -1.84 -12.60 -1.88
C VAL A 94 -0.44 -12.32 -1.37
N VAL A 95 -0.24 -12.37 -0.06
CA VAL A 95 1.10 -12.24 0.54
C VAL A 95 1.83 -13.57 0.47
N GLN A 96 2.97 -13.59 -0.22
CA GLN A 96 3.87 -14.74 -0.36
C GLN A 96 5.25 -14.38 0.19
N GLY A 97 5.51 -14.71 1.45
CA GLY A 97 6.73 -14.32 2.15
C GLY A 97 6.51 -13.08 3.00
N MET A 98 6.46 -11.89 2.40
CA MET A 98 6.26 -10.65 3.15
C MET A 98 5.51 -9.55 2.40
N ALA A 99 4.74 -8.76 3.15
CA ALA A 99 4.17 -7.49 2.72
C ALA A 99 4.44 -6.44 3.81
N TYR A 100 5.58 -5.77 3.72
CA TYR A 100 6.03 -4.80 4.72
C TYR A 100 5.88 -3.37 4.21
N SER A 101 5.66 -2.43 5.13
CA SER A 101 5.58 -1.00 4.83
C SER A 101 4.66 -0.74 3.64
N MET A 102 5.10 -0.11 2.55
CA MET A 102 4.29 0.12 1.36
C MET A 102 3.72 -1.16 0.71
N GLY A 103 4.36 -2.33 0.86
CA GLY A 103 3.78 -3.60 0.43
C GLY A 103 2.50 -3.96 1.20
N SER A 104 2.45 -3.64 2.50
CA SER A 104 1.24 -3.81 3.31
C SER A 104 0.11 -2.84 2.91
N ILE A 105 0.46 -1.67 2.37
CA ILE A 105 -0.49 -0.68 1.88
C ILE A 105 -1.05 -1.10 0.53
N VAL A 106 -0.20 -1.59 -0.39
CA VAL A 106 -0.66 -2.17 -1.66
C VAL A 106 -1.60 -3.35 -1.41
N LEU A 107 -1.32 -4.21 -0.42
CA LEU A 107 -2.23 -5.28 0.01
C LEU A 107 -3.64 -4.77 0.33
N GLN A 108 -3.77 -3.58 0.93
CA GLN A 108 -5.07 -3.02 1.25
C GLN A 108 -5.88 -2.57 0.02
N ALA A 109 -5.26 -2.52 -1.17
CA ALA A 109 -5.92 -2.14 -2.41
C ALA A 109 -6.84 -3.24 -2.98
N ALA A 110 -6.69 -4.49 -2.53
CA ALA A 110 -7.45 -5.63 -3.03
C ALA A 110 -8.97 -5.39 -3.01
N SER A 111 -9.71 -6.14 -3.82
CA SER A 111 -11.17 -6.21 -3.71
C SER A 111 -11.61 -6.65 -2.31
N ASP A 112 -12.82 -6.28 -1.93
CA ASP A 112 -13.34 -6.57 -0.60
C ASP A 112 -13.43 -8.07 -0.36
N GLY A 113 -12.86 -8.55 0.75
CA GLY A 113 -12.78 -9.98 1.05
C GLY A 113 -11.71 -10.75 0.26
N ARG A 114 -10.81 -10.06 -0.47
CA ARG A 114 -9.81 -10.67 -1.38
C ARG A 114 -8.37 -10.37 -0.99
N ARG A 115 -8.10 -10.02 0.27
CA ARG A 115 -6.75 -9.90 0.84
C ARG A 115 -6.35 -11.22 1.47
N PHE A 116 -5.43 -11.95 0.86
CA PHE A 116 -5.02 -13.27 1.34
C PHE A 116 -3.56 -13.29 1.75
N SER A 117 -3.22 -14.27 2.57
CA SER A 117 -1.84 -14.55 2.97
C SER A 117 -1.59 -16.04 3.00
N PHE A 118 -0.40 -16.46 2.59
CA PHE A 118 0.09 -17.80 2.91
C PHE A 118 0.42 -17.92 4.41
N PRO A 119 0.46 -19.14 4.99
CA PRO A 119 0.53 -19.32 6.43
C PRO A 119 1.83 -18.85 7.07
N HIS A 120 2.92 -18.86 6.31
CA HIS A 120 4.27 -18.47 6.78
C HIS A 120 4.63 -17.03 6.41
N SER A 121 3.70 -16.28 5.82
CA SER A 121 3.94 -14.90 5.42
C SER A 121 3.84 -13.95 6.61
N TRP A 122 4.52 -12.81 6.48
CA TRP A 122 4.52 -11.74 7.46
C TRP A 122 4.01 -10.44 6.87
N ILE A 123 3.26 -9.69 7.68
CA ILE A 123 2.80 -8.34 7.36
C ILE A 123 3.43 -7.40 8.39
N MET A 124 3.93 -6.26 7.92
CA MET A 124 4.47 -5.22 8.81
C MET A 124 3.93 -3.86 8.39
N ILE A 125 3.37 -3.15 9.37
CA ILE A 125 2.95 -1.76 9.22
C ILE A 125 3.80 -0.87 10.15
N HIS A 126 4.17 0.30 9.67
CA HIS A 126 4.91 1.28 10.45
C HIS A 126 4.62 2.70 9.95
N GLU A 127 5.08 3.71 10.70
CA GLU A 127 5.01 5.08 10.23
C GLU A 127 5.96 5.34 9.04
N PRO A 128 5.57 6.16 8.04
CA PRO A 128 6.46 6.53 6.96
C PRO A 128 7.75 7.18 7.46
N ALA A 129 8.90 6.63 7.06
CA ALA A 129 10.19 7.13 7.49
C ALA A 129 10.52 8.51 6.87
N LYS A 130 11.20 9.34 7.65
CA LYS A 130 11.73 10.63 7.19
C LYS A 130 12.99 10.40 6.36
N TRP A 131 13.02 10.84 5.11
CA TRP A 131 14.27 10.98 4.36
C TRP A 131 15.09 12.15 4.91
N ALA A 132 16.36 11.91 5.24
CA ALA A 132 17.30 12.88 5.78
C ALA A 132 18.32 13.28 4.69
N GLY A 133 17.97 14.26 3.85
CA GLY A 133 18.87 14.70 2.77
C GLY A 133 18.55 16.08 2.19
N TRP A 134 17.94 16.98 2.97
CA TRP A 134 17.46 18.25 2.43
C TRP A 134 18.53 19.34 2.46
N GLN A 135 18.68 20.03 1.32
CA GLN A 135 19.68 21.07 1.08
C GLN A 135 19.44 22.37 1.89
N SER A 136 18.24 22.56 2.46
CA SER A 136 17.90 23.72 3.29
C SER A 136 16.80 23.41 4.29
N THR A 137 16.68 24.26 5.32
CA THR A 137 15.62 24.20 6.34
C THR A 137 14.22 24.39 5.76
N THR A 138 14.06 25.28 4.76
CA THR A 138 12.78 25.49 4.06
C THR A 138 12.37 24.24 3.27
N ALA A 139 13.30 23.63 2.53
CA ALA A 139 13.03 22.39 1.81
C ALA A 139 12.63 21.27 2.79
N ALA A 140 13.34 21.15 3.92
CA ALA A 140 13.00 20.19 4.97
C ALA A 140 11.57 20.40 5.52
N ALA A 141 11.17 21.66 5.76
CA ALA A 141 9.84 21.99 6.27
C ALA A 141 8.72 21.62 5.27
N GLN A 142 8.88 21.96 3.99
CA GLN A 142 7.90 21.60 2.94
C GLN A 142 7.79 20.09 2.76
N HIS A 143 8.92 19.36 2.80
CA HIS A 143 8.92 17.91 2.70
C HIS A 143 8.29 17.25 3.92
N LEU A 144 8.52 17.78 5.12
CA LEU A 144 7.88 17.29 6.33
C LEU A 144 6.36 17.44 6.28
N GLU A 145 5.85 18.55 5.74
CA GLU A 145 4.41 18.76 5.57
C GLU A 145 3.80 17.74 4.60
N ARG A 146 4.44 17.51 3.44
CA ARG A 146 3.99 16.46 2.50
C ARG A 146 4.04 15.07 3.12
N LEU A 147 5.07 14.76 3.90
CA LEU A 147 5.20 13.48 4.58
C LEU A 147 4.06 13.26 5.59
N LYS A 148 3.67 14.29 6.33
CA LYS A 148 2.50 14.22 7.22
C LYS A 148 1.21 13.94 6.45
N GLN A 149 1.02 14.60 5.30
CA GLN A 149 -0.16 14.35 4.45
C GLN A 149 -0.20 12.90 3.95
N MET A 150 0.94 12.38 3.48
CA MET A 150 1.04 10.98 3.06
C MET A 150 0.83 10.02 4.23
N GLN A 151 1.33 10.35 5.42
CA GLN A 151 1.10 9.59 6.64
C GLN A 151 -0.39 9.53 7.00
N ASP A 152 -1.09 10.67 6.93
CA ASP A 152 -2.54 10.72 7.16
C ASP A 152 -3.29 9.84 6.15
N GLN A 153 -2.91 9.89 4.87
CA GLN A 153 -3.50 9.02 3.84
C GLN A 153 -3.30 7.53 4.17
N ILE A 154 -2.07 7.14 4.50
CA ILE A 154 -1.72 5.76 4.85
C ILE A 154 -2.50 5.27 6.07
N TYR A 155 -2.59 6.09 7.12
CA TYR A 155 -3.34 5.72 8.32
C TYR A 155 -4.84 5.58 8.06
N ASN A 156 -5.41 6.43 7.19
CA ASN A 156 -6.81 6.31 6.78
C ASN A 156 -7.06 5.05 5.94
N ILE A 157 -6.13 4.67 5.05
CA ILE A 157 -6.21 3.40 4.32
C ILE A 157 -6.20 2.22 5.31
N LEU A 158 -5.22 2.18 6.23
CA LEU A 158 -5.13 1.10 7.21
C LEU A 158 -6.36 1.04 8.12
N SER A 159 -6.84 2.18 8.62
CA SER A 159 -8.01 2.25 9.50
C SER A 159 -9.27 1.76 8.79
N SER A 160 -9.55 2.28 7.58
CA SER A 160 -10.74 1.92 6.82
C SER A 160 -10.74 0.45 6.40
N ARG A 161 -9.59 -0.10 6.01
CA ARG A 161 -9.49 -1.47 5.49
C ARG A 161 -9.38 -2.52 6.60
N SER A 162 -8.80 -2.19 7.75
CA SER A 162 -8.73 -3.10 8.90
C SER A 162 -9.95 -3.06 9.83
N GLY A 163 -10.77 -2.01 9.74
CA GLY A 163 -11.83 -1.75 10.70
C GLY A 163 -11.34 -1.30 12.08
N LYS A 164 -10.03 -1.07 12.26
CA LYS A 164 -9.49 -0.51 13.51
C LYS A 164 -9.65 1.02 13.52
N PRO A 165 -9.95 1.63 14.67
CA PRO A 165 -10.04 3.08 14.74
C PRO A 165 -8.66 3.73 14.49
N LEU A 166 -8.65 4.91 13.88
CA LEU A 166 -7.41 5.63 13.52
C LEU A 166 -6.42 5.75 14.69
N ARG A 167 -6.91 6.02 15.90
CA ARG A 167 -6.10 6.10 17.13
C ARG A 167 -5.31 4.81 17.42
N GLN A 168 -5.88 3.66 17.08
CA GLN A 168 -5.25 2.36 17.29
C GLN A 168 -4.16 2.14 16.25
N ILE A 169 -4.44 2.43 14.97
CA ILE A 169 -3.41 2.38 13.91
C ILE A 169 -2.20 3.23 14.31
N ILE A 170 -2.42 4.50 14.66
CA ILE A 170 -1.34 5.42 15.05
C ILE A 170 -0.54 4.86 16.23
N ARG A 171 -1.21 4.34 17.27
CA ARG A 171 -0.52 3.80 18.44
C ARG A 171 0.35 2.59 18.06
N ASP A 172 -0.16 1.71 17.21
CA ASP A 172 0.51 0.47 16.88
C ASP A 172 1.67 0.71 15.88
N THR A 173 1.63 1.76 15.04
CA THR A 173 2.67 2.04 14.03
C THR A 173 3.67 3.14 14.39
N LYS A 174 3.38 3.99 15.38
CA LYS A 174 4.20 5.16 15.68
C LYS A 174 5.49 4.76 16.40
N ARG A 175 6.63 5.07 15.78
CA ARG A 175 7.99 4.79 16.26
C ARG A 175 8.29 3.31 16.47
N THR A 176 7.49 2.43 15.86
CA THR A 176 7.63 0.98 15.99
C THR A 176 7.28 0.30 14.68
N ASP A 177 8.08 -0.70 14.32
CA ASP A 177 7.72 -1.63 13.25
C ASP A 177 6.80 -2.71 13.84
N PHE A 178 5.53 -2.72 13.40
CA PHE A 178 4.52 -3.61 13.94
C PHE A 178 4.35 -4.85 13.07
N TYR A 179 5.07 -5.90 13.44
CA TYR A 179 5.07 -7.19 12.74
C TYR A 179 3.93 -8.09 13.19
N LEU A 180 3.28 -8.69 12.21
CA LEU A 180 2.16 -9.61 12.36
C LEU A 180 2.41 -10.82 11.46
N ASP A 181 2.42 -12.01 12.04
CA ASP A 181 2.28 -13.24 11.25
C ASP A 181 0.89 -13.30 10.59
N ALA A 182 0.69 -14.25 9.68
CA ALA A 182 -0.57 -14.40 8.96
C ALA A 182 -1.81 -14.50 9.89
N ARG A 183 -1.69 -15.17 11.05
CA ARG A 183 -2.82 -15.31 11.99
C ARG A 183 -3.12 -13.99 12.69
N ARG A 184 -2.11 -13.30 13.20
CA ARG A 184 -2.29 -12.00 13.86
C ARG A 184 -2.74 -10.94 12.86
N ALA A 185 -2.31 -11.01 11.60
CA ALA A 185 -2.77 -10.12 10.55
C ALA A 185 -4.25 -10.33 10.22
N LEU A 186 -4.74 -11.59 10.22
CA LEU A 186 -6.15 -11.92 10.08
C LEU A 186 -6.96 -11.36 11.25
N ASP A 187 -6.53 -11.63 12.49
CA ASP A 187 -7.22 -11.14 13.70
C ASP A 187 -7.19 -9.59 13.80
N TYR A 188 -6.16 -8.95 13.24
CA TYR A 188 -6.06 -7.49 13.13
C TYR A 188 -6.92 -6.92 11.99
N GLY A 189 -7.34 -7.73 11.01
CA GLY A 189 -8.13 -7.30 9.85
C GLY A 189 -7.32 -6.77 8.67
N LEU A 190 -5.99 -6.99 8.64
CA LEU A 190 -5.15 -6.60 7.49
C LEU A 190 -5.30 -7.56 6.30
N ILE A 191 -5.78 -8.78 6.55
CA ILE A 191 -6.13 -9.79 5.57
C ILE A 191 -7.50 -10.37 5.89
N ASP A 192 -8.12 -11.00 4.89
CA ASP A 192 -9.43 -11.62 4.95
C ASP A 192 -9.35 -13.14 5.16
N ALA A 193 -8.30 -13.79 4.66
CA ALA A 193 -8.11 -15.23 4.83
C ALA A 193 -6.63 -15.67 4.75
N ILE A 194 -6.34 -16.80 5.40
CA ILE A 194 -5.09 -17.54 5.24
C ILE A 194 -5.34 -18.70 4.29
N VAL A 195 -4.56 -18.79 3.22
CA VAL A 195 -4.73 -19.79 2.15
C VAL A 195 -3.55 -20.76 2.13
N ALA A 196 -3.79 -22.04 1.88
CA ALA A 196 -2.76 -23.09 1.81
C ALA A 196 -2.85 -23.95 0.54
N GLY A 197 -3.66 -23.53 -0.45
CA GLY A 197 -3.93 -24.26 -1.69
C GLY A 197 -4.46 -23.30 -2.77
N GLU A 198 -5.36 -23.78 -3.64
CA GLU A 198 -6.01 -22.94 -4.64
C GLU A 198 -6.68 -21.72 -3.99
N LEU A 199 -6.52 -20.55 -4.61
CA LEU A 199 -7.17 -19.34 -4.13
C LEU A 199 -8.69 -19.51 -4.20
N PRO A 200 -9.44 -19.05 -3.17
CA PRO A 200 -10.89 -19.01 -3.24
C PRO A 200 -11.32 -18.36 -4.56
N GLN A 201 -12.23 -19.01 -5.28
CA GLN A 201 -12.66 -18.47 -6.56
C GLN A 201 -13.39 -17.13 -6.37
N PRO A 202 -13.23 -16.19 -7.31
CA PRO A 202 -13.98 -14.94 -7.35
C PRO A 202 -15.48 -15.19 -7.23
N LYS A 203 -16.22 -14.30 -6.55
CA LYS A 203 -17.68 -14.44 -6.51
C LYS A 203 -18.20 -14.32 -7.95
N ALA A 204 -18.96 -15.32 -8.39
CA ALA A 204 -19.61 -15.25 -9.69
C ALA A 204 -20.48 -13.98 -9.73
N VAL A 205 -20.24 -13.12 -10.71
CA VAL A 205 -21.10 -11.96 -10.93
C VAL A 205 -22.42 -12.52 -11.47
N ASP A 206 -23.46 -12.50 -10.65
CA ASP A 206 -24.81 -12.80 -11.13
C ASP A 206 -25.14 -11.77 -12.20
N MET A 207 -25.38 -12.21 -13.45
CA MET A 207 -25.62 -11.35 -14.62
C MET A 207 -26.84 -10.40 -14.44
N LYS A 208 -27.63 -10.57 -13.37
CA LYS A 208 -28.72 -9.67 -12.98
C LYS A 208 -28.25 -8.42 -12.22
N ASP A 209 -27.13 -8.50 -11.50
CA ASP A 209 -26.65 -7.39 -10.67
C ASP A 209 -25.86 -6.35 -11.47
N ALA A 210 -25.35 -6.72 -12.66
CA ALA A 210 -24.62 -5.81 -13.56
C ALA A 210 -25.46 -4.58 -13.99
N ALA A 211 -26.79 -4.69 -13.98
CA ALA A 211 -27.69 -3.57 -14.27
C ALA A 211 -27.83 -2.58 -13.10
N ALA A 212 -27.47 -2.97 -11.86
CA ALA A 212 -27.59 -2.13 -10.67
C ALA A 212 -26.30 -1.36 -10.32
N ILE A 213 -25.14 -1.76 -10.86
CA ILE A 213 -23.81 -1.14 -10.59
C ILE A 213 -23.60 0.14 -11.43
N ALA A 214 -24.52 0.48 -12.34
CA ALA A 214 -24.45 1.70 -13.16
C ALA A 214 -24.87 2.98 -12.40
N ALA A 215 -25.18 2.90 -11.11
CA ALA A 215 -25.42 4.07 -10.27
C ALA A 215 -24.18 4.40 -9.43
N PRO A 216 -23.61 5.62 -9.49
CA PRO A 216 -22.47 6.00 -8.67
C PRO A 216 -22.92 6.10 -7.21
N GLN A 217 -22.77 5.01 -6.46
CA GLN A 217 -22.95 5.01 -5.02
C GLN A 217 -21.56 5.02 -4.39
N HIS A 218 -21.07 6.23 -4.16
CA HIS A 218 -20.11 6.69 -3.15
C HIS A 218 -19.45 7.96 -3.68
N GLY A 219 -20.14 9.08 -3.51
CA GLY A 219 -19.49 10.37 -3.51
C GLY A 219 -18.44 10.38 -2.40
N PHE A 220 -17.23 10.82 -2.72
CA PHE A 220 -16.33 11.35 -1.72
C PHE A 220 -17.13 12.32 -0.86
N ALA A 221 -17.36 11.98 0.41
CA ALA A 221 -17.95 12.91 1.35
C ALA A 221 -17.09 14.17 1.30
N ALA A 222 -17.73 15.29 0.92
CA ALA A 222 -17.11 16.59 0.94
C ALA A 222 -16.49 16.79 2.32
N ALA A 223 -15.23 17.21 2.35
CA ALA A 223 -14.50 17.48 3.57
C ALA A 223 -15.35 18.39 4.49
N GLU A 224 -15.87 17.83 5.58
CA GLU A 224 -16.40 18.63 6.66
C GLU A 224 -15.26 19.52 7.16
N LYS A 225 -15.58 20.82 7.32
CA LYS A 225 -14.64 21.84 7.78
C LYS A 225 -13.89 21.33 9.00
N ARG A 226 -12.55 21.29 8.88
CA ARG A 226 -11.66 21.09 10.04
C ARG A 226 -12.06 22.10 11.12
N PRO A 227 -12.26 21.69 12.38
CA PRO A 227 -12.32 22.66 13.47
C PRO A 227 -10.95 23.32 13.56
N ASP A 228 -10.97 24.65 13.56
CA ASP A 228 -9.82 25.52 13.72
C ASP A 228 -9.07 25.14 15.02
N LEU A 229 -7.81 24.75 14.90
CA LEU A 229 -6.91 24.54 16.05
C LEU A 229 -6.13 25.82 16.38
N GLY A 230 -6.72 26.97 16.11
CA GLY A 230 -6.17 28.30 16.37
C GLY A 230 -6.91 29.08 17.45
N GLU A 231 -7.13 28.52 18.64
CA GLU A 231 -7.43 29.33 19.84
C GLU A 231 -7.25 28.53 21.15
N ALA A 232 -6.00 28.15 21.44
CA ALA A 232 -5.59 27.72 22.78
C ALA A 232 -4.18 28.24 23.08
N ALA A 233 -4.01 29.57 22.98
CA ALA A 233 -2.78 30.25 23.38
C ALA A 233 -3.09 31.67 23.88
N ALA A 234 -3.89 31.82 24.94
CA ALA A 234 -4.01 33.08 25.68
C ALA A 234 -4.65 32.89 27.07
N ALA A 235 -3.97 32.19 27.99
CA ALA A 235 -4.22 32.33 29.44
C ALA A 235 -3.07 31.72 30.24
N GLY A 236 -1.91 32.37 30.21
CA GLY A 236 -0.77 32.06 31.08
C GLY A 236 -0.11 33.36 31.50
N LYS A 237 -0.63 34.00 32.54
CA LYS A 237 0.00 35.16 33.16
C LYS A 237 1.34 34.72 33.74
N THR A 238 2.42 35.27 33.21
CA THR A 238 3.77 35.21 33.77
C THR A 238 3.82 36.10 35.02
N GLU A 239 3.87 35.48 36.21
CA GLU A 239 4.33 36.16 37.42
C GLU A 239 5.86 36.27 37.37
N ALA A 240 6.36 37.50 37.52
CA ALA A 240 7.79 37.81 37.62
C ALA A 240 8.31 37.48 39.03
N PRO A 241 9.57 37.01 39.18
CA PRO A 241 10.17 36.80 40.50
C PRO A 241 10.54 38.16 41.14
N PRO A 242 10.48 38.29 42.49
CA PRO A 242 10.79 39.53 43.17
C PRO A 242 12.29 39.83 43.19
N ALA A 243 12.62 41.09 42.98
CA ALA A 243 13.97 41.65 43.06
C ALA A 243 14.47 41.63 44.52
N THR A 244 15.63 41.00 44.74
CA THR A 244 16.38 41.13 46.00
C THR A 244 17.23 42.39 45.97
N THR A 245 16.88 43.37 46.80
CA THR A 245 17.78 44.44 47.23
C THR A 245 18.71 43.89 48.32
N ARG A 246 20.02 44.02 48.13
CA ARG A 246 20.98 44.00 49.24
C ARG A 246 21.92 45.18 49.09
N GLU A 247 21.80 46.07 50.07
CA GLU A 247 22.65 47.21 50.33
C GLU A 247 24.05 46.75 50.77
N THR A 248 25.06 47.42 50.24
CA THR A 248 26.40 47.53 50.81
C THR A 248 26.43 48.57 51.92
N PRO A 249 27.22 48.35 52.96
CA PRO A 249 28.12 49.34 53.51
C PRO A 249 29.54 49.18 52.95
#